data_AF-X6GBJ1-F1
#
_entry.id   AF-X6GBJ1-F1
#
_cell.length_a   1.000
_cell.length_b   1.000
_cell.length_c   1.000
_cell.angle_alpha   90.00
_cell.angle_beta   90.00
_cell.angle_gamma   90.00
#
_symmetry.space_group_name_H-M   'P 1'
#
loop_
_entity.id
_entity.type
_entity.pdbx_description
1 polymer ?
#
loop_
_entity_poly.entity_id
_entity_poly.type
_entity_poly.pdbx_seq_one_letter_code
_entity_poly.pdbx_strand_id
1 'polypeptide(L)'
;MADVADLFSRVRSFGANIVLDGNSLRIVNPKKLPASAKTYITKNSQAVAEYLRSDENIEFEERAAIVEFKAGAPREWAEQFARYLSLTKPAGVSEMDWSWFLTTCGRMIDEAPGVAV
;
A
#
# COMPACT_ATOMS: atom_id res chain seq x y z
N MET A 1 14.09 -12.94 -8.90
CA MET A 1 14.23 -12.15 -7.66
C MET A 1 12.83 -12.00 -7.10
N ALA A 2 12.59 -12.28 -5.81
CA ALA A 2 11.31 -11.92 -5.22
C ALA A 2 11.17 -10.40 -5.33
N ASP A 3 10.09 -9.93 -5.94
CA ASP A 3 9.82 -8.51 -6.08
C ASP A 3 9.75 -7.87 -4.68
N VAL A 4 10.41 -6.72 -4.48
CA VAL A 4 10.33 -6.01 -3.21
C VAL A 4 8.87 -5.62 -2.92
N ALA A 5 8.06 -5.35 -3.96
CA ALA A 5 6.62 -5.12 -3.80
C ALA A 5 5.87 -6.34 -3.21
N ASP A 6 6.27 -7.57 -3.58
CA ASP A 6 5.71 -8.80 -3.00
C ASP A 6 6.11 -8.95 -1.52
N LEU A 7 7.34 -8.57 -1.16
CA LEU A 7 7.79 -8.54 0.24
C LEU A 7 6.89 -7.62 1.07
N PHE A 8 6.60 -6.41 0.57
CA PHE A 8 5.70 -5.46 1.25
C PHE A 8 4.28 -6.01 1.38
N SER A 9 3.71 -6.53 0.30
CA SER A 9 2.36 -7.12 0.32
C SER A 9 2.27 -8.26 1.34
N ARG A 10 3.31 -9.11 1.42
CA ARG A 10 3.38 -10.19 2.41
C ARG A 10 3.53 -9.67 3.84
N VAL A 11 4.39 -8.68 4.08
CA VAL A 11 4.55 -8.07 5.42
C VAL A 11 3.23 -7.45 5.89
N ARG A 12 2.53 -6.72 5.01
CA ARG A 12 1.23 -6.12 5.29
C ARG A 12 0.13 -7.14 5.55
N SER A 13 0.16 -8.29 4.88
CA SER A 13 -0.78 -9.40 5.16
C SER A 13 -0.70 -9.95 6.59
N PHE A 14 0.43 -9.76 7.29
CA PHE A 14 0.57 -10.11 8.70
C PHE A 14 0.08 -8.99 9.65
N GLY A 15 -0.31 -7.82 9.13
CA GLY A 15 -0.62 -6.63 9.92
C GLY A 15 0.63 -5.89 10.44
N ALA A 16 1.76 -6.05 9.72
CA ALA A 16 3.00 -5.33 9.95
C ALA A 16 3.33 -4.43 8.75
N ASN A 17 4.26 -3.48 8.90
CA ASN A 17 4.72 -2.65 7.80
C ASN A 17 6.22 -2.38 7.91
N ILE A 18 6.86 -1.92 6.83
CA ILE A 18 8.23 -1.42 6.84
C ILE A 18 8.20 0.05 6.45
N VAL A 19 8.88 0.90 7.20
CA VAL A 19 8.95 2.34 6.95
C VAL A 19 10.39 2.83 7.01
N LEU A 20 10.63 4.00 6.43
CA LEU A 20 11.85 4.77 6.67
C LEU A 20 11.62 5.69 7.88
N ASP A 21 12.47 5.54 8.88
CA ASP A 21 12.58 6.43 10.04
C ASP A 21 13.89 7.23 9.87
N GLY A 22 13.77 8.38 9.20
CA GLY A 22 14.91 9.10 8.66
C GLY A 22 15.68 8.25 7.64
N ASN A 23 16.93 7.88 7.97
CA ASN A 23 17.77 7.05 7.11
C ASN A 23 17.81 5.57 7.51
N SER A 24 17.00 5.17 8.49
CA SER A 24 16.97 3.78 9.01
C SER A 24 15.66 3.09 8.65
N LEU A 25 15.74 1.78 8.35
CA LEU A 25 14.55 0.96 8.20
C LEU A 25 13.95 0.60 9.56
N ARG A 26 12.64 0.75 9.69
CA ARG A 26 11.89 0.37 10.87
C ARG A 26 10.74 -0.56 10.50
N ILE A 27 10.57 -1.63 11.27
CA ILE A 27 9.41 -2.53 11.14
C ILE A 27 8.34 -2.10 12.14
N VAL A 28 7.15 -1.78 11.64
CA VAL A 28 5.95 -1.52 12.42
C VAL A 28 5.28 -2.85 12.76
N ASN A 29 4.83 -3.01 14.01
CA ASN A 29 4.23 -4.25 14.54
C ASN A 29 5.07 -5.53 14.31
N PRO A 30 6.38 -5.55 14.61
CA PRO A 30 7.26 -6.67 14.28
C PRO A 30 6.86 -8.00 14.93
N LYS A 31 6.10 -7.96 16.04
CA LYS A 31 5.59 -9.16 16.74
C LYS A 31 4.62 -9.98 15.90
N LYS A 32 4.04 -9.41 14.85
CA LYS A 32 3.12 -10.10 13.93
C LYS A 32 3.86 -10.89 12.84
N LEU A 33 5.16 -10.68 12.68
CA LEU A 33 5.96 -11.33 11.65
C LEU A 33 6.58 -12.64 12.16
N PRO A 34 6.81 -13.62 11.28
CA PRO A 34 7.58 -14.81 11.62
C PRO A 34 9.03 -14.44 11.96
N ALA A 35 9.68 -15.22 12.83
CA ALA A 35 11.03 -14.95 13.31
C ALA A 35 12.07 -14.78 12.17
N SER A 36 11.88 -15.47 11.05
CA SER A 36 12.74 -15.40 9.86
C SER A 36 12.57 -14.11 9.04
N ALA A 37 11.45 -13.38 9.20
CA ALA A 37 11.16 -12.19 8.40
C ALA A 37 12.19 -11.08 8.64
N LYS A 38 12.59 -10.87 9.89
CA LYS A 38 13.56 -9.82 10.24
C LYS A 38 14.89 -10.04 9.51
N THR A 39 15.41 -11.27 9.54
CA THR A 39 16.65 -11.62 8.83
C THR A 39 16.53 -11.42 7.33
N TYR A 40 15.38 -11.78 6.74
CA TYR A 40 15.14 -11.57 5.31
C TYR A 40 15.08 -10.08 4.94
N ILE A 41 14.37 -9.26 5.74
CA ILE A 41 14.28 -7.80 5.52
C ILE A 41 15.65 -7.16 5.65
N THR A 42 16.44 -7.53 6.68
CA THR A 42 17.80 -7.03 6.86
C THR A 42 18.72 -7.42 5.70
N LYS A 43 18.62 -8.64 5.18
CA LYS A 43 19.41 -9.11 4.03
C LYS A 43 19.10 -8.31 2.75
N ASN A 44 17.87 -7.81 2.61
CA ASN A 44 17.42 -7.05 1.44
C ASN A 44 17.27 -5.54 1.74
N SER A 45 17.92 -5.03 2.79
CA SER A 45 17.70 -3.68 3.31
C SER A 45 17.91 -2.57 2.28
N GLN A 46 18.92 -2.69 1.42
CA GLN A 46 19.18 -1.71 0.36
C GLN A 46 18.01 -1.65 -0.64
N ALA A 47 17.58 -2.80 -1.16
CA ALA A 47 16.48 -2.87 -2.12
C ALA A 47 15.15 -2.40 -1.50
N VAL A 48 14.91 -2.72 -0.22
CA VAL A 48 13.76 -2.22 0.54
C VAL A 48 13.80 -0.69 0.68
N ALA A 49 14.97 -0.13 1.00
CA ALA A 49 15.11 1.31 1.17
C ALA A 49 15.04 2.06 -0.16
N GLU A 50 15.47 1.45 -1.27
CA GLU A 50 15.33 1.98 -2.62
C GLU A 50 13.85 1.98 -3.05
N TYR A 51 13.15 0.87 -2.85
CA TYR A 51 11.71 0.78 -3.11
C TYR A 51 10.91 1.83 -2.34
N LEU A 52 11.18 1.99 -1.04
CA LEU A 52 10.50 2.99 -0.20
C LEU A 52 10.72 4.43 -0.66
N ARG A 53 11.83 4.71 -1.36
CA ARG A 53 12.16 6.03 -1.93
C ARG A 53 11.73 6.18 -3.39
N SER A 54 11.19 5.12 -4.02
CA SER A 54 10.73 5.20 -5.40
C SER A 54 9.51 6.13 -5.50
N ASP A 55 9.45 6.92 -6.57
CA ASP A 55 8.33 7.83 -6.83
C ASP A 55 7.00 7.08 -6.87
N GLU A 56 6.99 5.89 -7.47
CA GLU A 56 5.80 5.01 -7.53
C GLU A 56 5.29 4.65 -6.13
N ASN A 57 6.17 4.21 -5.22
CA ASN A 57 5.75 3.86 -3.87
C ASN A 57 5.36 5.10 -3.05
N ILE A 58 6.04 6.23 -3.23
CA ILE A 58 5.68 7.50 -2.57
C ILE A 58 4.28 7.94 -2.99
N GLU A 59 4.00 7.93 -4.29
CA GLU A 59 2.69 8.28 -4.84
C GLU A 59 1.59 7.32 -4.33
N PHE A 60 1.87 6.01 -4.33
CA PHE A 60 0.97 5.00 -3.78
C PHE A 60 0.64 5.26 -2.30
N GLU A 61 1.65 5.47 -1.46
CA GLU A 61 1.49 5.72 -0.02
C GLU A 61 0.75 7.03 0.26
N GLU A 62 1.04 8.10 -0.49
CA GLU A 62 0.32 9.37 -0.38
C GLU A 62 -1.17 9.21 -0.74
N ARG A 63 -1.46 8.53 -1.86
CA ARG A 63 -2.85 8.26 -2.28
C ARG A 63 -3.60 7.42 -1.24
N ALA A 64 -2.98 6.36 -0.73
CA ALA A 64 -3.57 5.53 0.31
C ALA A 64 -3.81 6.33 1.60
N ALA A 65 -2.87 7.18 2.01
CA ALA A 65 -3.03 8.04 3.18
C ALA A 65 -4.15 9.07 3.01
N ILE A 66 -4.34 9.64 1.81
CA ILE A 66 -5.46 10.54 1.51
C ILE A 66 -6.79 9.80 1.71
N VAL A 67 -6.93 8.59 1.16
CA VAL A 67 -8.17 7.81 1.30
C VAL A 67 -8.41 7.38 2.75
N GLU A 68 -7.36 6.95 3.45
CA GLU A 68 -7.45 6.55 4.86
C GLU A 68 -7.86 7.72 5.76
N PHE A 69 -7.12 8.82 5.72
CA PHE A 69 -7.28 9.90 6.70
C PHE A 69 -8.29 10.96 6.29
N LYS A 70 -8.45 11.24 4.99
CA LYS A 70 -9.43 12.25 4.53
C LYS A 70 -10.80 11.65 4.25
N ALA A 71 -10.87 10.43 3.71
CA ALA A 71 -12.15 9.76 3.48
C ALA A 71 -12.57 8.85 4.65
N GLY A 72 -11.68 8.61 5.62
CA GLY A 72 -12.00 7.83 6.83
C GLY A 72 -12.05 6.32 6.60
N ALA A 73 -11.61 5.83 5.45
CA ALA A 73 -11.65 4.42 5.11
C ALA A 73 -10.59 3.62 5.89
N PRO A 74 -10.85 2.34 6.20
CA PRO A 74 -9.83 1.45 6.75
C PRO A 74 -8.61 1.39 5.82
N ARG A 75 -7.41 1.31 6.43
CA ARG A 75 -6.14 1.27 5.69
C ARG A 75 -6.12 0.24 4.55
N GLU A 76 -6.65 -0.95 4.81
CA GLU A 76 -6.73 -2.01 3.80
C GLU A 76 -7.52 -1.57 2.57
N TRP A 77 -8.68 -0.93 2.76
CA TRP A 77 -9.52 -0.44 1.67
C TRP A 77 -8.84 0.71 0.92
N ALA A 78 -8.21 1.62 1.67
CA ALA A 78 -7.46 2.73 1.11
C ALA A 78 -6.30 2.26 0.21
N GLU A 79 -5.54 1.25 0.65
CA GLU A 79 -4.46 0.65 -0.15
C GLU A 79 -4.98 -0.02 -1.42
N GLN A 80 -6.10 -0.76 -1.35
CA GLN A 80 -6.67 -1.38 -2.56
C GLN A 80 -7.15 -0.33 -3.56
N PHE A 81 -7.80 0.74 -3.10
CA PHE A 81 -8.27 1.78 -4.00
C PHE A 81 -7.10 2.59 -4.59
N ALA A 82 -6.06 2.89 -3.81
CA ALA A 82 -4.85 3.53 -4.30
C ALA A 82 -4.20 2.72 -5.43
N ARG A 83 -4.18 1.38 -5.35
CA ARG A 83 -3.70 0.52 -6.46
C ARG A 83 -4.50 0.77 -7.73
N TYR A 84 -5.84 0.78 -7.67
CA TYR A 84 -6.67 1.02 -8.85
C TYR A 84 -6.46 2.42 -9.43
N LEU A 85 -6.27 3.45 -8.59
CA LEU A 85 -6.01 4.82 -9.04
C LEU A 85 -4.67 4.96 -9.78
N SER A 86 -3.67 4.13 -9.46
CA SER A 86 -2.34 4.15 -10.09
C SER A 86 -2.24 3.29 -11.35
N LEU A 87 -3.22 2.42 -11.63
CA LEU A 87 -3.18 1.54 -12.79
C LEU A 87 -3.64 2.24 -14.07
N THR A 88 -2.97 1.92 -15.18
CA THR A 88 -3.51 2.22 -16.51
C THR A 88 -4.71 1.33 -16.79
N LYS A 89 -5.71 1.88 -17.48
CA LYS A 89 -6.90 1.10 -17.88
C LYS A 89 -6.50 -0.16 -18.67
N PRO A 90 -7.22 -1.28 -18.53
CA PRO A 90 -7.01 -2.45 -19.37
C PRO A 90 -7.25 -2.16 -20.86
N ALA A 91 -6.52 -2.84 -21.76
CA ALA A 91 -6.53 -2.55 -23.20
C ALA A 91 -7.91 -2.63 -23.88
N GLY A 92 -8.80 -3.50 -23.39
CA GLY A 92 -10.16 -3.66 -23.93
C GLY A 92 -11.24 -2.80 -23.25
N VAL A 93 -10.87 -2.01 -22.24
CA VAL A 93 -11.82 -1.18 -21.47
C VAL A 93 -11.81 0.23 -22.05
N SER A 94 -13.01 0.80 -22.26
CA SER A 94 -13.14 2.18 -22.72
C SER A 94 -12.73 3.15 -21.60
N GLU A 95 -12.31 4.37 -21.97
CA GLU A 95 -12.03 5.42 -20.96
C GLU A 95 -13.26 5.70 -20.09
N MET A 96 -14.45 5.67 -20.69
CA MET A 96 -15.70 5.91 -19.99
C MET A 96 -15.99 4.83 -18.94
N ASP A 97 -15.82 3.55 -19.31
CA ASP A 97 -16.05 2.43 -18.38
C ASP A 97 -15.02 2.43 -17.25
N TRP A 98 -13.75 2.74 -17.56
CA TRP A 98 -12.70 2.84 -16.56
C TRP A 98 -12.97 3.99 -15.58
N SER A 99 -13.34 5.16 -16.09
CA SER A 99 -13.73 6.30 -15.27
C SER A 99 -14.96 6.00 -14.39
N TRP A 100 -15.97 5.32 -14.95
CA TRP A 100 -17.16 4.91 -14.21
C TRP A 100 -16.82 3.89 -13.11
N PHE A 101 -15.95 2.92 -13.39
CA PHE A 101 -15.45 1.97 -12.41
C PHE A 101 -14.76 2.68 -11.24
N LEU A 102 -13.79 3.56 -11.51
CA LEU A 102 -13.08 4.31 -10.46
C LEU A 102 -14.03 5.20 -9.65
N THR A 103 -14.99 5.86 -10.30
CA THR A 103 -16.03 6.66 -9.63
C THR A 103 -16.89 5.80 -8.70
N THR A 104 -17.25 4.60 -9.15
CA THR A 104 -18.07 3.68 -8.37
C THR A 104 -17.31 3.14 -7.17
N CYS A 105 -16.03 2.77 -7.34
CA CYS A 105 -15.16 2.43 -6.22
C CYS A 105 -15.06 3.57 -5.22
N GLY A 106 -14.86 4.82 -5.68
CA GLY A 106 -14.81 6.00 -4.81
C GLY A 106 -16.07 6.13 -3.93
N ARG A 107 -17.26 5.99 -4.53
CA ARG A 107 -18.53 6.02 -3.76
C ARG A 107 -18.63 4.89 -2.74
N MET A 108 -18.11 3.70 -3.04
CA MET A 108 -18.10 2.59 -2.07
C MET A 108 -17.11 2.82 -0.93
N ILE A 109 -15.98 3.47 -1.23
CA ILE A 109 -14.99 3.87 -0.22
C ILE A 109 -15.55 4.92 0.74
N ASP A 110 -16.38 5.85 0.26
CA ASP A 110 -17.06 6.83 1.10
C ASP A 110 -18.00 6.18 2.15
N GLU A 111 -18.50 4.97 1.87
CA GLU A 111 -19.36 4.17 2.76
C GLU A 111 -18.57 3.16 3.61
N ALA A 112 -17.23 3.18 3.55
CA ALA A 112 -16.40 2.26 4.29
C ALA A 112 -16.62 2.42 5.80
N PRO A 113 -16.60 1.32 6.58
CA PRO A 113 -16.75 1.41 8.03
C PRO A 113 -15.60 2.23 8.60
N GLY A 114 -15.91 3.40 9.17
CA GLY A 114 -14.91 4.29 9.73
C GLY A 114 -14.05 3.60 10.78
N VAL A 115 -12.75 3.92 10.80
CA VAL A 115 -11.87 3.46 11.88
C VAL A 115 -12.23 4.26 13.13
N ALA A 116 -12.76 3.59 14.16
CA ALA A 116 -13.05 4.25 15.44
C ALA A 116 -11.76 4.91 15.96
N VAL A 117 -11.81 6.23 16.16
CA VAL A 117 -10.71 7.04 16.72
C VAL A 117 -10.58 6.79 18.21
#